data_AF-T5AG27-F1
#
_entry.id   AF-T5AG27-F1
#
_cell.length_a   1.000
_cell.length_b   1.000
_cell.length_c   1.000
_cell.angle_alpha   90.00
_cell.angle_beta   90.00
_cell.angle_gamma   90.00
#
_symmetry.space_group_name_H-M   'P 1'
#
loop_
_entity.id
_entity.type
_entity.pdbx_description
1 polymer ?
#
loop_
_entity_poly.entity_id
_entity_poly.type
_entity_poly.pdbx_seq_one_letter_code
_entity_poly.pdbx_strand_id
1 'polypeptide(L)'
;MRVYRYLACDKIGHLSATSEAVSPLECFNVIATADTPGTFQLQTLRDTLITVKPPGEVRGDADTIAFGTTLRIRMQARFKPKFKASKEERALSKISRSELETAAGRRLTEDEVKLLKRARREGDYHEKMLDIKVKGKHDKFA
;
A
#
# COMPACT_ATOMS: atom_id res chain seq x y z
N MET A 1 24.67 -6.76 22.03
CA MET A 1 23.25 -6.54 22.38
C MET A 1 22.83 -5.21 21.78
N ARG A 2 21.81 -5.18 20.89
CA ARG A 2 21.38 -3.93 20.25
C ARG A 2 20.35 -3.28 21.17
N VAL A 3 20.70 -2.16 21.80
CA VAL A 3 19.80 -1.44 22.70
C VAL A 3 18.90 -0.53 21.85
N TYR A 4 17.59 -0.69 22.00
CA TYR A 4 16.60 0.15 21.34
C TYR A 4 16.22 1.29 22.27
N ARG A 5 16.32 2.53 21.79
CA ARG A 5 16.03 3.73 22.58
C ARG A 5 15.08 4.64 21.82
N TYR A 6 14.20 5.29 22.55
CA TYR A 6 13.22 6.22 21.99
C TYR A 6 13.80 7.61 21.86
N LEU A 7 13.39 8.34 20.82
CA LEU A 7 13.67 9.77 20.67
C LEU A 7 12.81 10.52 21.68
N ALA A 8 13.42 11.37 22.48
CA ALA A 8 12.78 12.21 23.47
C ALA A 8 13.08 13.69 23.20
N CYS A 9 12.14 14.57 23.50
CA CYS A 9 12.34 16.01 23.54
C CYS A 9 12.13 16.52 24.96
N ASP A 10 13.11 17.20 25.53
CA ASP A 10 12.98 17.80 26.85
C ASP A 10 12.15 19.10 26.84
N LYS A 11 12.07 19.79 28.00
CA LYS A 11 11.28 21.02 28.16
C LYS A 11 11.92 22.23 27.48
N ILE A 12 13.24 22.20 27.26
CA ILE A 12 13.98 23.31 26.66
C ILE A 12 14.30 23.05 25.19
N GLY A 13 13.79 21.97 24.59
CA GLY A 13 13.92 21.66 23.17
C GLY A 13 15.14 20.81 22.79
N HIS A 14 15.88 20.23 23.73
CA HIS A 14 16.93 19.27 23.38
C HIS A 14 16.34 17.90 23.07
N LEU A 15 16.89 17.31 22.00
CA LEU A 15 16.54 15.96 21.56
C LEU A 15 17.59 14.97 22.05
N SER A 16 17.13 13.81 22.52
CA SER A 16 18.01 12.72 22.96
C SER A 16 17.40 11.36 22.63
N ALA A 17 18.23 10.32 22.56
CA ALA A 17 17.78 8.95 22.32
C ALA A 17 18.34 8.00 23.39
N THR A 18 18.06 8.32 24.66
CA THR A 18 18.62 7.64 25.84
C THR A 18 17.60 6.78 26.59
N SER A 19 16.29 7.05 26.46
CA SER A 19 15.23 6.37 27.20
C SER A 19 14.82 5.04 26.57
N GLU A 20 14.59 4.03 27.42
CA GLU A 20 14.03 2.73 27.04
C GLU A 20 12.50 2.66 27.22
N ALA A 21 11.90 3.67 27.86
CA ALA A 21 10.47 3.74 28.12
C ALA A 21 9.84 4.93 27.39
N VAL A 22 8.57 4.79 27.01
CA VAL A 22 7.78 5.88 26.42
C VAL A 22 7.09 6.65 27.54
N SER A 23 7.42 7.94 27.64
CA SER A 23 6.75 8.93 28.47
C SER A 23 6.28 10.09 27.57
N PRO A 24 5.65 11.15 28.13
CA PRO A 24 5.27 12.31 27.34
C PRO A 24 6.41 12.97 26.55
N LEU A 25 7.68 12.77 26.96
CA LEU A 25 8.84 13.32 26.27
C LEU A 25 9.13 12.59 24.94
N GLU A 26 8.76 11.31 24.84
CA GLU A 26 8.98 10.45 23.68
C GLU A 26 7.79 10.43 22.70
N CYS A 27 6.75 11.21 22.98
CA CYS A 27 5.53 11.28 22.20
C CYS A 27 5.52 12.48 21.24
N PHE A 28 5.15 12.23 19.99
CA PHE A 28 5.05 13.26 18.95
C PHE A 28 3.79 13.09 18.12
N ASN A 29 3.15 14.20 17.76
CA ASN A 29 2.07 14.26 16.79
C ASN A 29 2.65 14.51 15.41
N VAL A 30 2.14 13.78 14.41
CA VAL A 30 2.49 13.97 13.01
C VAL A 30 1.40 14.80 12.36
N ILE A 31 1.74 16.01 11.92
CA ILE A 31 0.79 16.95 11.32
C ILE A 31 1.15 17.09 9.84
N ALA A 32 0.19 16.90 8.93
CA ALA A 32 0.42 17.15 7.51
C ALA A 32 0.54 18.65 7.25
N THR A 33 1.51 19.05 6.43
CA THR A 33 1.62 20.45 5.99
C THR A 33 0.55 20.74 4.95
N ALA A 34 -0.33 21.71 5.22
CA ALA A 34 -1.49 22.01 4.37
C ALA A 34 -1.12 22.30 2.91
N ASP A 35 -0.10 23.14 2.69
CA ASP A 35 0.22 23.68 1.36
C ASP A 35 1.28 22.87 0.61
N THR A 36 1.84 21.83 1.24
CA THR A 36 2.95 21.06 0.65
C THR A 36 2.73 19.57 0.82
N PRO A 37 2.02 18.94 -0.14
CA PRO A 37 1.73 17.51 -0.10
C PRO A 37 2.98 16.64 0.11
N GLY A 38 2.83 15.62 0.96
CA GLY A 38 3.92 14.69 1.28
C GLY A 38 4.97 15.24 2.24
N THR A 39 4.71 16.39 2.87
CA THR A 39 5.51 16.91 3.98
C THR A 39 4.70 16.99 5.27
N PHE A 40 5.41 16.94 6.39
CA PHE A 40 4.84 16.82 7.72
C PHE A 40 5.63 17.64 8.71
N GLN A 41 4.96 18.07 9.78
CA GLN A 41 5.56 18.62 10.98
C GLN A 41 5.53 17.54 12.06
N LEU A 42 6.57 17.49 12.90
CA LEU A 42 6.60 16.66 14.10
C LEU A 42 6.45 17.57 15.31
N GLN A 43 5.27 17.51 15.92
CA GLN A 43 4.91 18.35 17.07
C GLN A 43 5.10 17.56 18.36
N THR A 44 5.74 18.15 19.36
CA THR A 44 5.82 17.60 20.71
C THR A 44 4.49 17.73 21.44
N LEU A 45 4.30 17.05 22.56
CA LEU A 45 3.13 17.26 23.43
C LEU A 45 3.10 18.63 24.13
N ARG A 46 4.06 19.52 23.86
CA ARG A 46 4.10 20.92 24.33
C ARG A 46 3.78 21.92 23.22
N ASP A 47 3.18 21.44 22.13
CA ASP A 47 2.82 22.22 20.95
C ASP A 47 3.97 22.87 20.18
N THR A 48 5.23 22.54 20.52
CA THR A 48 6.42 22.95 19.76
C THR A 48 6.77 21.94 18.67
N LEU A 49 7.55 22.37 17.68
CA LEU A 49 7.93 21.59 16.51
C LEU A 49 9.41 21.19 16.55
N ILE A 50 9.70 20.00 16.01
CA ILE A 50 11.07 19.62 15.66
C ILE A 50 11.55 20.51 14.52
N THR A 51 12.73 21.10 14.65
CA THR A 51 13.38 21.96 13.66
C THR A 51 14.85 21.60 13.47
N VAL A 52 15.37 21.86 12.28
CA VAL A 52 16.81 21.87 12.00
C VAL A 52 17.26 23.32 11.81
N LYS A 53 18.13 23.79 12.71
CA LYS A 53 18.80 25.10 12.60
C LYS A 53 20.15 24.93 11.91
N PRO A 54 20.51 25.77 10.92
CA PRO A 54 21.87 25.80 10.38
C PRO A 54 22.89 26.10 11.50
N PRO A 55 24.06 25.42 11.55
CA PRO A 55 24.65 24.55 10.54
C PRO A 55 24.28 23.05 10.63
N GLY A 56 23.26 22.67 11.40
CA GLY A 56 22.82 21.27 11.54
C GLY A 56 22.35 20.88 12.94
N GLU A 57 22.07 21.87 13.80
CA GLU A 57 21.56 21.64 15.14
C GLU A 57 20.07 21.26 15.07
N VAL A 58 19.70 20.12 15.68
CA VAL A 58 18.30 19.68 15.72
C VAL A 58 17.71 20.00 17.08
N ARG A 59 16.55 20.67 17.08
CA ARG A 59 15.86 21.15 18.27
C ARG A 59 14.38 20.81 18.21
N GLY A 60 13.70 20.82 19.36
CA GLY A 60 12.24 20.62 19.49
C GLY A 60 11.51 21.81 20.10
N ASP A 61 12.07 23.02 20.01
CA ASP A 61 11.55 24.25 20.60
C ASP A 61 11.02 25.27 19.57
N ALA A 62 10.82 24.88 18.31
CA ALA A 62 10.24 25.81 17.32
C ALA A 62 8.75 26.02 17.59
N ASP A 63 8.28 27.25 17.49
CA ASP A 63 6.90 27.68 17.71
C ASP A 63 6.13 27.91 16.40
N THR A 64 6.85 28.02 15.29
CA THR A 64 6.34 28.42 13.99
C THR A 64 6.70 27.39 12.94
N ILE A 65 5.78 27.17 11.99
CA ILE A 65 6.04 26.33 10.83
C ILE A 65 6.98 27.08 9.90
N ALA A 66 8.14 26.48 9.61
CA ALA A 66 9.15 27.03 8.72
C ALA A 66 9.77 25.92 7.87
N PHE A 67 10.70 26.31 6.99
CA PHE A 67 11.46 25.34 6.20
C PHE A 67 12.16 24.29 7.08
N GLY A 68 12.78 24.73 8.20
CA GLY A 68 13.50 23.85 9.12
C GLY A 68 12.62 22.85 9.88
N THR A 69 11.32 23.12 10.04
CA THR A 69 10.37 22.22 10.72
C THR A 69 9.67 21.26 9.77
N THR A 70 9.78 21.50 8.46
CA THR A 70 9.06 20.75 7.43
C THR A 70 9.85 19.52 7.01
N LEU A 71 9.32 18.34 7.34
CA LEU A 71 9.98 17.05 7.17
C LEU A 71 9.28 16.18 6.13
N ARG A 72 10.05 15.29 5.49
CA ARG A 72 9.50 14.20 4.65
C ARG A 72 9.65 12.87 5.37
N ILE A 73 8.52 12.24 5.68
CA ILE A 73 8.51 10.92 6.31
C ILE A 73 8.59 9.85 5.21
N ARG A 74 9.59 8.98 5.31
CA ARG A 74 9.82 7.88 4.36
C ARG A 74 9.67 6.54 5.06
N MET A 75 9.00 5.60 4.39
CA MET A 75 8.86 4.23 4.86
C MET A 75 9.87 3.31 4.18
N GLN A 76 10.56 2.47 4.96
CA GLN A 76 11.46 1.45 4.40
C GLN A 76 10.69 0.44 3.55
N ALA A 77 11.29 -0.02 2.45
CA ALA A 77 10.63 -0.90 1.47
C ALA A 77 10.01 -2.17 2.09
N ARG A 78 10.71 -2.78 3.07
CA ARG A 78 10.23 -3.99 3.78
C ARG A 78 8.94 -3.78 4.58
N PHE A 79 8.62 -2.55 4.96
CA PHE A 79 7.44 -2.21 5.75
C PHE A 79 6.30 -1.62 4.90
N LYS A 80 6.53 -1.39 3.59
CA LYS A 80 5.46 -0.93 2.70
C LYS A 80 4.32 -1.97 2.66
N PRO A 81 3.05 -1.55 2.85
CA PRO A 81 1.92 -2.45 2.69
C PRO A 81 1.94 -3.08 1.30
N LYS A 82 1.98 -4.41 1.24
CA LYS A 82 1.79 -5.14 -0.02
C LYS A 82 0.28 -5.14 -0.28
N PHE A 83 -0.19 -4.33 -1.21
CA PHE A 83 -1.60 -4.26 -1.60
C PHE A 83 -2.16 -5.67 -1.86
N LYS A 84 -3.11 -6.11 -1.03
CA LYS A 84 -3.78 -7.41 -1.16
C LYS A 84 -4.81 -7.47 -2.29
N ALA A 85 -5.29 -6.31 -2.77
CA ALA A 85 -6.27 -6.21 -3.85
C ALA A 85 -5.84 -6.98 -5.12
N SER A 86 -4.56 -6.98 -5.47
CA SER A 86 -4.10 -7.73 -6.64
C SER A 86 -4.15 -9.25 -6.48
N LYS A 87 -4.25 -9.76 -5.23
CA LYS A 87 -4.46 -11.20 -4.98
C LYS A 87 -5.93 -11.60 -5.13
N GLU A 88 -6.86 -10.73 -4.76
CA GLU A 88 -8.30 -11.00 -4.85
C GLU A 88 -8.79 -10.95 -6.31
N GLU A 89 -8.33 -9.97 -7.10
CA GLU A 89 -8.56 -9.95 -8.56
C GLU A 89 -7.91 -11.16 -9.27
N ARG A 90 -6.73 -11.61 -8.81
CA ARG A 90 -6.08 -12.83 -9.31
C ARG A 90 -6.78 -14.12 -8.88
N ALA A 91 -7.54 -14.11 -7.78
CA ALA A 91 -8.34 -15.25 -7.35
C ALA A 91 -9.64 -15.33 -8.15
N LEU A 92 -10.30 -14.20 -8.40
CA LEU A 92 -11.51 -14.11 -9.24
C LEU A 92 -11.27 -14.52 -10.71
N SER A 93 -10.03 -14.41 -11.19
CA SER A 93 -9.63 -14.83 -12.54
C SER A 93 -9.28 -16.32 -12.66
N LYS A 94 -9.16 -17.07 -11.56
CA LYS A 94 -8.92 -18.52 -11.60
C LYS A 94 -10.24 -19.28 -11.70
N ILE A 95 -10.70 -19.49 -12.94
CA ILE A 95 -11.75 -20.46 -13.25
C ILE A 95 -11.12 -21.82 -13.61
N SER A 96 -11.67 -22.88 -13.04
CA SER A 96 -11.26 -24.27 -13.30
C SER A 96 -11.78 -24.77 -14.66
N ARG A 97 -11.21 -25.86 -15.18
CA ARG A 97 -11.67 -26.47 -16.44
C ARG A 97 -13.11 -26.99 -16.31
N SER A 98 -13.44 -27.61 -15.18
CA SER A 98 -14.78 -28.13 -14.92
C SER A 98 -15.84 -27.04 -14.92
N GLU A 99 -15.55 -25.86 -14.36
CA GLU A 99 -16.46 -24.71 -14.40
C GLU A 99 -16.65 -24.18 -15.82
N LEU A 100 -15.59 -24.14 -16.63
CA LEU A 100 -15.68 -23.75 -18.04
C LEU A 100 -16.52 -24.73 -18.86
N GLU A 101 -16.33 -26.03 -18.66
CA GLU A 101 -17.09 -27.08 -19.35
C GLU A 101 -18.56 -27.10 -18.91
N THR A 102 -18.83 -26.88 -17.61
CA THR A 102 -20.20 -26.74 -17.08
C THR A 102 -20.88 -25.52 -17.70
N ALA A 103 -20.18 -24.38 -17.78
CA ALA A 103 -20.70 -23.20 -18.44
C ALA A 103 -20.94 -23.44 -19.92
N ALA A 104 -20.11 -24.23 -20.61
CA ALA A 104 -20.24 -24.56 -22.03
C ALA A 104 -21.35 -25.56 -22.32
N GLY A 105 -21.67 -26.43 -21.36
CA GLY A 105 -22.57 -27.56 -21.54
C GLY A 105 -21.96 -28.71 -22.35
N ARG A 106 -20.62 -28.71 -22.55
CA ARG A 106 -19.88 -29.77 -23.24
C ARG A 106 -18.43 -29.83 -22.77
N ARG A 107 -17.74 -30.92 -23.10
CA ARG A 107 -16.28 -30.98 -22.95
C ARG A 107 -15.61 -29.98 -23.91
N LEU A 108 -14.60 -29.30 -23.38
CA LEU A 108 -13.82 -28.32 -24.11
C LEU A 108 -12.45 -28.90 -24.45
N THR A 109 -11.91 -28.50 -25.60
CA THR A 109 -10.52 -28.81 -25.96
C THR A 109 -9.55 -27.95 -25.15
N GLU A 110 -8.27 -28.32 -25.11
CA GLU A 110 -7.27 -27.52 -24.37
C GLU A 110 -7.16 -26.08 -24.88
N ASP A 111 -7.31 -25.88 -26.18
CA ASP A 111 -7.20 -24.56 -26.81
C ASP A 111 -8.40 -23.68 -26.47
N GLU A 112 -9.61 -24.25 -26.43
CA GLU A 112 -10.82 -23.58 -25.97
C GLU A 112 -10.71 -23.16 -24.49
N VAL A 113 -10.14 -24.02 -23.65
CA VAL A 113 -9.89 -23.73 -22.23
C VAL A 113 -8.87 -22.60 -22.07
N LYS A 114 -7.77 -22.62 -22.83
CA LYS A 114 -6.76 -21.54 -22.81
C LYS A 114 -7.36 -20.22 -23.27
N LEU A 115 -8.16 -20.24 -24.34
CA LEU A 115 -8.84 -19.06 -24.87
C LEU A 115 -9.80 -18.44 -23.86
N LEU A 116 -10.65 -19.25 -23.21
CA LEU A 116 -11.60 -18.75 -22.19
C LEU A 116 -10.89 -18.22 -20.92
N LYS A 117 -9.81 -18.88 -20.49
CA LYS A 117 -8.98 -18.38 -19.37
C LYS A 117 -8.27 -17.07 -19.69
N ARG A 118 -7.93 -16.84 -20.96
CA ARG A 118 -7.36 -15.58 -21.44
C ARG A 118 -8.43 -14.49 -21.51
N ALA A 119 -9.57 -14.79 -22.13
CA ALA A 119 -10.71 -13.88 -22.25
C ALA A 119 -11.19 -13.36 -20.87
N ARG A 120 -11.17 -14.21 -19.83
CA ARG A 120 -11.50 -13.79 -18.45
C ARG A 120 -10.51 -12.80 -17.84
N ARG A 121 -9.24 -12.80 -18.26
CA ARG A 121 -8.26 -11.79 -17.82
C ARG A 121 -8.42 -10.48 -18.60
N GLU A 122 -8.87 -10.58 -19.85
CA GLU A 122 -9.01 -9.45 -20.78
C GLU A 122 -10.41 -8.80 -20.71
N GLY A 123 -11.37 -9.40 -19.99
CA GLY A 123 -12.73 -8.89 -19.79
C GLY A 123 -13.77 -9.39 -20.80
N ASP A 124 -13.34 -10.15 -21.81
CA ASP A 124 -14.16 -10.61 -22.94
C ASP A 124 -14.69 -12.06 -22.78
N TYR A 125 -14.93 -12.48 -21.53
CA TYR A 125 -15.27 -13.88 -21.25
C TYR A 125 -16.62 -14.29 -21.85
N HIS A 126 -17.64 -13.45 -21.72
CA HIS A 126 -19.01 -13.80 -22.09
C HIS A 126 -19.21 -13.90 -23.60
N GLU A 127 -18.55 -13.06 -24.40
CA GLU A 127 -18.66 -13.12 -25.87
C GLU A 127 -17.99 -14.39 -26.39
N LYS A 128 -16.75 -14.67 -25.98
CA LYS A 128 -16.03 -15.89 -26.37
C LYS A 128 -16.74 -17.18 -25.90
N MET A 129 -17.43 -17.11 -24.75
CA MET A 129 -18.24 -18.22 -24.25
C MET A 129 -19.44 -18.51 -25.17
N LEU A 130 -20.09 -17.47 -25.71
CA LEU A 130 -21.19 -17.60 -26.65
C LEU A 130 -20.70 -18.18 -27.99
N ASP A 131 -19.58 -17.69 -28.51
CA ASP A 131 -18.98 -18.19 -29.76
C ASP A 131 -18.72 -19.71 -29.70
N ILE A 132 -18.16 -20.19 -28.59
CA ILE A 132 -17.85 -21.62 -28.38
C ILE A 132 -19.12 -22.46 -28.28
N LYS A 133 -20.18 -21.93 -27.66
CA LYS A 133 -21.50 -22.58 -27.58
C LYS A 133 -22.16 -22.69 -28.94
N VAL A 134 -22.08 -21.63 -29.75
CA VAL A 134 -22.65 -21.62 -31.11
C VAL A 134 -21.91 -22.61 -32.00
N LYS A 135 -20.57 -22.59 -32.01
CA LYS A 135 -19.75 -23.55 -32.79
C LYS A 135 -20.07 -25.01 -32.47
N GLY A 136 -20.23 -25.34 -31.18
CA GLY A 136 -20.56 -26.72 -30.77
C GLY A 136 -21.95 -27.21 -31.19
N LYS A 137 -22.88 -26.32 -31.56
CA LYS A 137 -24.20 -26.72 -32.10
C LYS A 137 -24.15 -27.13 -33.57
N HIS A 138 -23.16 -26.65 -34.33
CA HIS A 138 -23.06 -26.90 -35.77
C HIS A 138 -22.36 -28.24 -36.10
N ASP A 139 -21.60 -28.81 -35.17
CA ASP A 139 -20.88 -30.09 -35.35
C ASP A 139 -21.78 -31.35 -35.22
N LYS A 140 -23.11 -31.19 -35.21
CA LYS A 140 -24.05 -32.32 -35.05
C LYS A 140 -24.51 -32.96 -36.38
N PHE A 141 -24.00 -32.52 -37.53
CA PHE A 141 -24.42 -32.99 -38.86
C PHE A 141 -23.24 -33.29 -39.82
N ALA A 142 -22.16 -33.88 -39.32
CA ALA A 142 -21.11 -34.46 -40.16
C ALA A 142 -20.68 -35.81 -39.59
#